data_AF-A0A842VLS2-F1
#
_entry.id   AF-A0A842VLS2-F1
#
_cell.length_a   1.000
_cell.length_b   1.000
_cell.length_c   1.000
_cell.angle_alpha   90.00
_cell.angle_beta   90.00
_cell.angle_gamma   90.00
#
_symmetry.space_group_name_H-M   'P 1'
#
loop_
_entity.id
_entity.type
_entity.pdbx_description
1 polymer ?
#
loop_
_entity_poly.entity_id
_entity_poly.type
_entity_poly.pdbx_seq_one_letter_code
_entity_poly.pdbx_strand_id
1 'polypeptide(L)'
;MLNQKWFRILVFYLIALISSIVLRIDSPEWFNQFHLPYGLSIYKEWLGGLGPFFGALFVTRIFNVERTISFFGTSKAKSILMAIIPVVLFTIVGASTSEVNNHFYGFHLGVMLVIYGLLEETGWRGYLQDELRGIHPVIKYVLIGFLWYAWHLTFIGNILHLKSELSILFILILASWGIGQAAEYTQSIIVSGCLHIIGNIMAFSSLILQGIDLNGRLTIAGISVFAFVLMLVVWEKSYFMSWNRK
;
A
#
# COMPACT_ATOMS: atom_id res chain seq x y z
N MET A 1 -7.79 -28.61 6.03
CA MET A 1 -8.02 -27.17 5.71
C MET A 1 -6.88 -26.27 6.20
N LEU A 2 -6.44 -26.33 7.48
CA LEU A 2 -5.32 -25.53 8.00
C LEU A 2 -3.98 -25.74 7.27
N ASN A 3 -3.63 -26.98 6.92
CA ASN A 3 -2.40 -27.26 6.16
C ASN A 3 -2.39 -26.59 4.78
N GLN A 4 -3.55 -26.45 4.13
CA GLN A 4 -3.62 -25.77 2.83
C GLN A 4 -3.53 -24.25 2.98
N LYS A 5 -4.10 -23.67 4.06
CA LYS A 5 -4.00 -22.23 4.35
C LYS A 5 -2.54 -21.78 4.47
N TRP A 6 -1.77 -22.41 5.36
CA TRP A 6 -0.38 -22.03 5.58
C TRP A 6 0.50 -22.28 4.37
N PHE A 7 0.22 -23.33 3.59
CA PHE A 7 0.90 -23.57 2.32
C PHE A 7 0.64 -22.45 1.31
N ARG A 8 -0.61 -21.98 1.15
CA ARG A 8 -0.90 -20.85 0.26
C ARG A 8 -0.24 -19.56 0.73
N ILE A 9 -0.23 -19.30 2.04
CA ILE A 9 0.47 -18.13 2.62
C ILE A 9 1.96 -18.20 2.31
N LEU A 10 2.58 -19.37 2.47
CA LEU A 10 3.98 -19.59 2.14
C LEU A 10 4.26 -19.32 0.66
N VAL A 11 3.45 -19.88 -0.26
CA VAL A 11 3.61 -19.67 -1.71
C VAL A 11 3.48 -18.18 -2.07
N PHE A 12 2.44 -17.51 -1.57
CA PHE A 12 2.26 -16.06 -1.74
C PHE A 12 3.50 -15.29 -1.28
N TYR A 13 3.98 -15.60 -0.08
CA TYR A 13 5.05 -14.83 0.54
C TYR A 13 6.40 -15.08 -0.12
N LEU A 14 6.65 -16.30 -0.62
CA LEU A 14 7.84 -16.59 -1.43
C LEU A 14 7.85 -15.78 -2.72
N ILE A 15 6.71 -15.66 -3.42
CA ILE A 15 6.62 -14.82 -4.62
C ILE A 15 6.91 -13.36 -4.28
N ALA A 16 6.31 -12.85 -3.20
CA ALA A 16 6.54 -11.47 -2.74
C ALA A 16 8.02 -11.24 -2.38
N LEU A 17 8.65 -12.13 -1.62
CA LEU A 17 10.06 -12.03 -1.24
C LEU A 17 11.02 -12.09 -2.44
N ILE A 18 10.84 -13.06 -3.33
CA ILE A 18 11.68 -13.22 -4.53
C ILE A 18 11.61 -11.96 -5.38
N SER A 19 10.42 -11.40 -5.58
CA SER A 19 10.27 -10.15 -6.33
C SER A 19 10.96 -8.97 -5.64
N SER A 20 10.95 -8.90 -4.29
CA SER A 20 11.65 -7.85 -3.55
C SER A 20 13.16 -7.95 -3.76
N ILE A 21 13.71 -9.17 -3.72
CA ILE A 21 15.13 -9.41 -4.01
C ILE A 21 15.46 -8.94 -5.43
N VAL A 22 14.74 -9.43 -6.45
CA VAL A 22 15.04 -9.15 -7.86
C VAL A 22 14.79 -7.68 -8.24
N LEU A 23 13.74 -7.05 -7.71
CA LEU A 23 13.30 -5.72 -8.15
C LEU A 23 13.76 -4.57 -7.25
N ARG A 24 14.37 -4.86 -6.09
CA ARG A 24 14.90 -3.81 -5.18
C ARG A 24 16.37 -3.98 -4.83
N ILE A 25 16.83 -5.22 -4.59
CA ILE A 25 18.21 -5.46 -4.12
C ILE A 25 19.14 -5.76 -5.30
N ASP A 26 18.78 -6.73 -6.12
CA ASP A 26 19.61 -7.26 -7.21
C ASP A 26 19.00 -6.94 -8.58
N SER A 27 18.55 -5.69 -8.73
CA SER A 27 17.94 -5.23 -9.97
C SER A 27 18.96 -5.22 -11.11
N PRO A 28 18.61 -5.81 -12.27
CA PRO A 28 19.52 -5.85 -13.41
C PRO A 28 20.03 -4.47 -13.81
N GLU A 29 21.31 -4.38 -14.19
CA GLU A 29 21.95 -3.10 -14.49
C GLU A 29 21.26 -2.34 -15.64
N TRP A 30 20.85 -3.04 -16.70
CA TRP A 30 20.09 -2.46 -17.80
C TRP A 30 18.79 -1.79 -17.32
N PHE A 31 18.16 -2.34 -16.28
CA PHE A 31 16.94 -1.80 -15.72
C PHE A 31 17.23 -0.54 -14.92
N ASN A 32 18.30 -0.50 -14.15
CA ASN A 32 18.71 0.70 -13.41
C ASN A 32 19.05 1.86 -14.35
N GLN A 33 19.73 1.57 -15.47
CA GLN A 33 20.11 2.55 -16.50
C GLN A 33 18.95 3.00 -17.41
N PHE A 34 17.84 2.26 -17.44
CA PHE A 34 16.70 2.60 -18.29
C PHE A 34 16.01 3.88 -17.79
N HIS A 35 15.96 4.98 -18.54
CA HIS A 35 15.24 6.17 -18.10
C HIS A 35 14.12 6.50 -19.06
N LEU A 36 12.92 6.73 -18.49
CA LEU A 36 11.80 7.29 -19.25
C LEU A 36 11.93 8.81 -19.31
N PRO A 37 11.62 9.43 -20.46
CA PRO A 37 11.67 10.87 -20.62
C PRO A 37 10.64 11.58 -19.72
N TYR A 38 10.81 12.88 -19.52
CA TYR A 38 9.85 13.77 -18.84
C TYR A 38 9.66 13.45 -17.36
N GLY A 39 10.69 12.93 -16.69
CA GLY A 39 10.66 12.52 -15.29
C GLY A 39 9.79 11.28 -15.03
N LEU A 40 9.27 10.60 -16.06
CA LEU A 40 8.33 9.49 -15.90
C LEU A 40 8.98 8.19 -15.40
N SER A 41 10.29 8.21 -15.15
CA SER A 41 11.03 7.09 -14.53
C SER A 41 10.48 6.72 -13.15
N ILE A 42 9.73 7.60 -12.49
CA ILE A 42 9.01 7.33 -11.24
C ILE A 42 8.08 6.10 -11.31
N TYR A 43 7.60 5.73 -12.50
CA TYR A 43 6.72 4.57 -12.67
C TYR A 43 7.43 3.23 -12.47
N LYS A 44 8.76 3.21 -12.47
CA LYS A 44 9.54 2.03 -12.08
C LYS A 44 9.21 1.57 -10.66
N GLU A 45 8.83 2.49 -9.78
CA GLU A 45 8.47 2.17 -8.39
C GLU A 45 7.33 1.16 -8.31
N TRP A 46 6.43 1.11 -9.31
CA TRP A 46 5.37 0.10 -9.35
C TRP A 46 5.89 -1.32 -9.30
N LEU A 47 7.08 -1.59 -9.85
CA LEU A 47 7.71 -2.90 -9.76
C LEU A 47 7.92 -3.32 -8.31
N GLY A 48 8.21 -2.37 -7.44
CA GLY A 48 8.30 -2.59 -6.00
C GLY A 48 7.02 -3.16 -5.40
N GLY A 49 5.83 -2.83 -5.93
CA GLY A 49 4.54 -3.35 -5.46
C GLY A 49 4.04 -4.61 -6.18
N LEU A 50 4.65 -5.00 -7.31
CA LEU A 50 4.17 -6.11 -8.14
C LEU A 50 4.29 -7.48 -7.46
N GLY A 51 5.23 -7.65 -6.52
CA GLY A 51 5.42 -8.88 -5.78
C GLY A 51 4.18 -9.37 -5.03
N PRO A 52 3.73 -8.62 -4.02
CA PRO A 52 2.49 -8.92 -3.31
C PRO A 52 1.29 -9.03 -4.25
N PHE A 53 1.20 -8.19 -5.28
CA PHE A 53 0.12 -8.24 -6.26
C PHE A 53 0.06 -9.58 -7.02
N PHE A 54 1.16 -9.99 -7.65
CA PHE A 54 1.21 -11.25 -8.41
C PHE A 54 1.16 -12.47 -7.51
N GLY A 55 1.77 -12.42 -6.33
CA GLY A 55 1.65 -13.47 -5.32
C GLY A 55 0.18 -13.73 -5.00
N ALA A 56 -0.59 -12.68 -4.72
CA ALA A 56 -2.01 -12.76 -4.43
C ALA A 56 -2.83 -13.28 -5.61
N LEU A 57 -2.55 -12.77 -6.81
CA LEU A 57 -3.24 -13.18 -8.03
C LEU A 57 -3.03 -14.67 -8.32
N PHE A 58 -1.77 -15.13 -8.18
CA PHE A 58 -1.38 -16.51 -8.40
C PHE A 58 -2.12 -17.44 -7.44
N VAL A 59 -2.01 -17.21 -6.13
CA VAL A 59 -2.62 -18.11 -5.14
C VAL A 59 -4.15 -18.06 -5.20
N THR A 60 -4.75 -16.89 -5.43
CA THR A 60 -6.21 -16.76 -5.47
C THR A 60 -6.78 -17.53 -6.67
N ARG A 61 -6.15 -17.44 -7.84
CA ARG A 61 -6.62 -18.13 -9.05
C ARG A 61 -6.30 -19.62 -9.06
N ILE A 62 -5.10 -20.02 -8.66
CA ILE A 62 -4.67 -21.42 -8.72
C ILE A 62 -5.39 -22.27 -7.66
N PHE A 63 -5.59 -21.72 -6.46
CA PHE A 63 -6.21 -22.45 -5.36
C PHE A 63 -7.69 -22.12 -5.13
N ASN A 64 -8.31 -21.31 -6.02
CA ASN A 64 -9.70 -20.87 -5.94
C ASN A 64 -10.08 -20.34 -4.53
N VAL A 65 -9.22 -19.47 -3.98
CA VAL A 65 -9.41 -18.92 -2.63
C VAL A 65 -10.62 -17.99 -2.64
N GLU A 66 -11.57 -18.22 -1.73
CA GLU A 66 -12.71 -17.32 -1.53
C GLU A 66 -12.27 -15.97 -0.97
N ARG A 67 -12.93 -14.91 -1.43
CA ARG A 67 -12.53 -13.51 -1.20
C ARG A 67 -13.65 -12.72 -0.58
N THR A 68 -13.41 -12.12 0.58
CA THR A 68 -14.36 -11.17 1.20
C THR A 68 -14.00 -9.73 0.89
N ILE A 69 -12.71 -9.42 0.89
CA ILE A 69 -12.18 -8.10 0.55
C ILE A 69 -12.08 -7.98 -0.98
N SER A 70 -12.78 -7.00 -1.53
CA SER A 70 -12.83 -6.72 -2.97
C SER A 70 -12.14 -5.40 -3.30
N PHE A 71 -11.98 -5.10 -4.59
CA PHE A 71 -11.28 -3.89 -5.03
C PHE A 71 -11.95 -2.60 -4.49
N PHE A 72 -13.27 -2.48 -4.69
CA PHE A 72 -14.08 -1.33 -4.28
C PHE A 72 -14.74 -1.51 -2.89
N GLY A 73 -14.70 -2.72 -2.33
CA GLY A 73 -15.44 -3.04 -1.11
C GLY A 73 -16.93 -2.75 -1.22
N THR A 74 -17.51 -2.28 -0.13
CA THR A 74 -18.96 -2.05 -0.02
C THR A 74 -19.45 -0.75 -0.67
N SER A 75 -18.55 0.14 -1.14
CA SER A 75 -18.94 1.40 -1.79
C SER A 75 -17.91 1.88 -2.82
N LYS A 76 -18.18 1.61 -4.10
CA LYS A 76 -17.36 2.05 -5.23
C LYS A 76 -17.13 3.55 -5.29
N ALA A 77 -18.19 4.35 -5.07
CA ALA A 77 -18.09 5.81 -5.13
C ALA A 77 -17.13 6.35 -4.06
N LYS A 78 -17.24 5.86 -2.83
CA LYS A 78 -16.39 6.31 -1.72
C LYS A 78 -14.93 5.89 -1.92
N SER A 79 -14.68 4.67 -2.39
CA SER A 79 -13.32 4.22 -2.75
C SER A 79 -12.69 5.08 -3.84
N ILE A 80 -13.42 5.38 -4.92
CA ILE A 80 -12.91 6.22 -6.01
C ILE A 80 -12.58 7.62 -5.50
N LEU A 81 -13.47 8.22 -4.69
CA LEU A 81 -13.22 9.53 -4.09
C LEU A 81 -11.95 9.52 -3.22
N MET A 82 -11.74 8.50 -2.39
CA MET A 82 -10.53 8.36 -1.58
C MET A 82 -9.26 8.27 -2.44
N ALA A 83 -9.31 7.58 -3.58
CA ALA A 83 -8.17 7.47 -4.48
C ALA A 83 -7.86 8.78 -5.23
N ILE A 84 -8.89 9.58 -5.55
CA ILE A 84 -8.71 10.85 -6.29
C ILE A 84 -8.10 11.95 -5.42
N ILE A 85 -8.49 12.03 -4.14
CA ILE A 85 -8.04 13.08 -3.21
C ILE A 85 -6.51 13.28 -3.22
N PRO A 86 -5.67 12.26 -2.96
CA PRO A 86 -4.22 12.44 -2.95
C PRO A 86 -3.70 12.89 -4.32
N VAL A 87 -4.21 12.33 -5.42
CA VAL A 87 -3.79 12.73 -6.78
C VAL A 87 -4.03 14.22 -7.04
N VAL A 88 -5.20 14.72 -6.66
CA VAL A 88 -5.54 16.15 -6.79
C VAL A 88 -4.63 17.01 -5.90
N LEU A 89 -4.40 16.60 -4.65
CA LEU A 89 -3.53 17.34 -3.73
C LEU A 89 -2.09 17.41 -4.23
N PHE A 90 -1.54 16.29 -4.71
CA PHE A 90 -0.23 16.26 -5.34
C PHE A 90 -0.15 17.14 -6.59
N THR A 91 -1.22 17.20 -7.39
CA THR A 91 -1.29 18.10 -8.55
C THR A 91 -1.27 19.57 -8.13
N ILE A 92 -2.04 19.94 -7.11
CA ILE A 92 -2.15 21.32 -6.62
C ILE A 92 -0.84 21.77 -5.97
N VAL A 93 -0.27 20.96 -5.08
CA VAL A 93 1.00 21.28 -4.39
C VAL A 93 2.16 21.27 -5.39
N GLY A 94 2.12 20.36 -6.36
CA GLY A 94 3.20 20.14 -7.30
C GLY A 94 4.40 19.42 -6.66
N ALA A 95 5.32 18.99 -7.50
CA ALA A 95 6.59 18.40 -7.07
C ALA A 95 7.71 18.90 -7.97
N SER A 96 8.87 19.17 -7.40
CA SER A 96 10.01 19.72 -8.11
C SER A 96 10.60 18.71 -9.07
N THR A 97 10.78 19.10 -10.33
CA THR A 97 11.57 18.39 -11.34
C THR A 97 12.18 19.40 -12.31
N SER A 98 13.30 19.04 -12.93
CA SER A 98 13.94 19.87 -13.96
C SER A 98 13.40 19.61 -15.37
N GLU A 99 12.62 18.55 -15.57
CA GLU A 99 12.25 18.07 -16.90
C GLU A 99 10.89 18.59 -17.40
N VAL A 100 9.94 18.87 -16.49
CA VAL A 100 8.56 19.22 -16.83
C VAL A 100 7.94 20.17 -15.79
N ASN A 101 6.73 20.65 -16.06
CA ASN A 101 5.96 21.46 -15.11
C ASN A 101 5.73 20.72 -13.77
N ASN A 102 5.95 21.42 -12.66
CA ASN A 102 5.86 20.83 -11.31
C ASN A 102 4.47 20.24 -10.96
N HIS A 103 3.38 20.85 -11.43
CA HIS A 103 2.02 20.36 -11.18
C HIS A 103 1.71 19.11 -12.01
N PHE A 104 2.20 19.07 -13.25
CA PHE A 104 2.12 17.89 -14.11
C PHE A 104 2.91 16.73 -13.50
N TYR A 105 4.12 16.99 -13.03
CA TYR A 105 4.91 15.98 -12.32
C TYR A 105 4.25 15.53 -11.02
N GLY A 106 3.69 16.48 -10.25
CA GLY A 106 2.88 16.20 -9.07
C GLY A 106 1.71 15.26 -9.37
N PHE A 107 0.94 15.52 -10.43
CA PHE A 107 -0.13 14.61 -10.89
C PHE A 107 0.39 13.19 -11.12
N HIS A 108 1.48 13.05 -11.89
CA HIS A 108 2.06 11.74 -12.18
C HIS A 108 2.58 11.03 -10.93
N LEU A 109 3.20 11.75 -9.99
CA LEU A 109 3.59 11.21 -8.68
C LEU A 109 2.39 10.74 -7.87
N GLY A 110 1.31 11.53 -7.81
CA GLY A 110 0.09 11.15 -7.11
C GLY A 110 -0.53 9.86 -7.69
N VAL A 111 -0.64 9.77 -9.01
CA VAL A 111 -1.11 8.56 -9.71
C VAL A 111 -0.20 7.37 -9.42
N MET A 112 1.11 7.58 -9.56
CA MET A 112 2.11 6.55 -9.30
C MET A 112 1.94 5.99 -7.90
N LEU A 113 1.84 6.86 -6.89
CA LEU A 113 1.78 6.48 -5.49
C LEU A 113 0.50 5.72 -5.16
N VAL A 114 -0.65 6.19 -5.64
CA VAL A 114 -1.92 5.48 -5.45
C VAL A 114 -1.83 4.08 -6.05
N ILE A 115 -1.37 3.94 -7.30
CA ILE A 115 -1.25 2.63 -7.94
C ILE A 115 -0.26 1.73 -7.19
N TYR A 116 0.88 2.26 -6.75
CA TYR A 116 1.84 1.54 -5.93
C TYR A 116 1.18 0.96 -4.67
N GLY A 117 0.45 1.78 -3.91
CA GLY A 117 -0.28 1.34 -2.73
C GLY A 117 -1.33 0.27 -3.05
N LEU A 118 -2.05 0.38 -4.17
CA LEU A 118 -3.02 -0.63 -4.60
C LEU A 118 -2.36 -1.98 -4.92
N LEU A 119 -1.19 -1.98 -5.55
CA LEU A 119 -0.45 -3.20 -5.88
C LEU A 119 -0.04 -3.94 -4.60
N GLU A 120 0.56 -3.23 -3.64
CA GLU A 120 0.92 -3.82 -2.35
C GLU A 120 -0.30 -4.31 -1.57
N GLU A 121 -1.33 -3.47 -1.44
CA GLU A 121 -2.50 -3.78 -0.62
C GLU A 121 -3.40 -4.86 -1.21
N THR A 122 -3.32 -5.12 -2.53
CA THR A 122 -3.91 -6.32 -3.13
C THR A 122 -3.33 -7.58 -2.53
N GLY A 123 -2.02 -7.58 -2.22
CA GLY A 123 -1.33 -8.68 -1.56
C GLY A 123 -1.55 -8.73 -0.05
N TRP A 124 -1.39 -7.61 0.64
CA TRP A 124 -1.43 -7.61 2.11
C TRP A 124 -2.86 -7.70 2.66
N ARG A 125 -3.75 -6.82 2.20
CA ARG A 125 -5.11 -6.66 2.75
C ARG A 125 -6.13 -7.42 1.94
N GLY A 126 -6.00 -7.39 0.61
CA GLY A 126 -6.72 -8.32 -0.24
C GLY A 126 -6.33 -9.73 0.18
N TYR A 127 -5.17 -10.19 -0.30
CA TYR A 127 -4.53 -11.48 -0.04
C TYR A 127 -4.60 -12.03 1.39
N LEU A 128 -3.50 -11.73 2.08
CA LEU A 128 -3.01 -12.37 3.28
C LEU A 128 -3.95 -12.16 4.47
N GLN A 129 -4.48 -10.95 4.64
CA GLN A 129 -5.40 -10.65 5.74
C GLN A 129 -6.69 -11.47 5.66
N ASP A 130 -7.26 -11.61 4.47
CA ASP A 130 -8.49 -12.37 4.24
C ASP A 130 -8.24 -13.87 4.42
N GLU A 131 -7.09 -14.39 3.96
CA GLU A 131 -6.67 -15.77 4.20
C GLU A 131 -6.45 -16.05 5.70
N LEU A 132 -5.99 -15.06 6.47
CA LEU A 132 -5.86 -15.11 7.93
C LEU A 132 -7.19 -14.85 8.68
N ARG A 133 -8.33 -14.80 7.98
CA ARG A 133 -9.65 -14.71 8.64
C ARG A 133 -9.85 -15.89 9.61
N GLY A 134 -10.40 -15.56 10.78
CA GLY A 134 -10.59 -16.49 11.89
C GLY A 134 -9.40 -16.59 12.86
N ILE A 135 -8.24 -15.99 12.53
CA ILE A 135 -7.15 -15.81 13.50
C ILE A 135 -7.45 -14.60 14.39
N HIS A 136 -7.03 -14.67 15.66
CA HIS A 136 -7.19 -13.58 16.62
C HIS A 136 -6.63 -12.26 16.04
N PRO A 137 -7.37 -11.13 16.09
CA PRO A 137 -7.01 -9.90 15.39
C PRO A 137 -5.59 -9.41 15.69
N VAL A 138 -5.18 -9.42 16.97
CA VAL A 138 -3.83 -9.00 17.37
C VAL A 138 -2.74 -9.85 16.70
N ILE A 139 -2.90 -11.18 16.71
CA ILE A 139 -1.93 -12.10 16.11
C ILE A 139 -1.85 -11.89 14.61
N LYS A 140 -3.01 -11.72 13.96
CA LYS A 140 -3.10 -11.47 12.52
C LYS A 140 -2.35 -10.20 12.12
N TYR A 141 -2.58 -9.08 12.78
CA TYR A 141 -1.95 -7.81 12.41
C TYR A 141 -0.45 -7.78 12.72
N VAL A 142 -0.04 -8.39 13.85
CA VAL A 142 1.38 -8.57 14.18
C VAL A 142 2.05 -9.41 13.11
N LEU A 143 1.48 -10.56 12.74
CA LEU A 143 2.03 -11.44 11.70
C LEU A 143 2.17 -10.72 10.36
N ILE A 144 1.12 -10.02 9.90
CA ILE A 144 1.17 -9.25 8.65
C ILE A 144 2.24 -8.16 8.74
N GLY A 145 2.35 -7.44 9.87
CA GLY A 145 3.37 -6.40 10.06
C GLY A 145 4.79 -6.96 9.99
N PHE A 146 5.03 -8.13 10.59
CA PHE A 146 6.32 -8.82 10.51
C PHE A 146 6.66 -9.29 9.10
N LEU A 147 5.70 -9.89 8.40
CA LEU A 147 5.89 -10.32 7.01
C LEU A 147 6.12 -9.12 6.09
N TRP A 148 5.39 -8.02 6.30
CA TRP A 148 5.55 -6.80 5.53
C TRP A 148 6.91 -6.14 5.80
N TYR A 149 7.37 -6.08 7.06
CA TYR A 149 8.72 -5.64 7.41
C TYR A 149 9.80 -6.51 6.75
N ALA A 150 9.69 -7.83 6.91
CA ALA A 150 10.67 -8.76 6.36
C ALA A 150 10.73 -8.69 4.82
N TRP A 151 9.62 -8.43 4.15
CA TRP A 151 9.56 -8.24 2.70
C TRP A 151 10.32 -7.00 2.21
N HIS A 152 10.41 -5.93 3.01
CA HIS A 152 11.17 -4.74 2.63
C HIS A 152 12.69 -4.97 2.64
N LEU A 153 13.16 -6.00 3.36
CA LEU A 153 14.57 -6.38 3.43
C LEU A 153 15.52 -5.23 3.84
N THR A 154 15.01 -4.17 4.48
CA THR A 154 15.75 -2.94 4.84
C THR A 154 16.96 -3.19 5.75
N PHE A 155 16.91 -4.29 6.49
CA PHE A 155 17.96 -4.74 7.39
C PHE A 155 19.17 -5.37 6.68
N ILE A 156 19.02 -5.79 5.41
CA ILE A 156 20.13 -6.38 4.65
C ILE A 156 21.13 -5.28 4.31
N GLY A 157 22.34 -5.36 4.86
CA GLY A 157 23.41 -4.38 4.66
C GLY A 157 23.48 -3.24 5.70
N ASN A 158 22.51 -3.15 6.63
CA ASN A 158 22.40 -2.08 7.63
C ASN A 158 22.48 -2.58 9.09
N ILE A 159 23.40 -3.51 9.36
CA ILE A 159 23.52 -4.24 10.65
C ILE A 159 23.84 -3.31 11.85
N LEU A 160 24.18 -2.04 11.62
CA LEU A 160 24.61 -1.09 12.66
C LEU A 160 23.50 -0.19 13.25
N HIS A 161 22.24 -0.26 12.78
CA HIS A 161 21.17 0.65 13.23
C HIS A 161 19.94 -0.07 13.82
N LEU A 162 20.14 -0.90 14.85
CA LEU A 162 19.05 -1.64 15.51
C LEU A 162 17.85 -0.75 15.94
N LYS A 163 18.10 0.48 16.41
CA LYS A 163 17.04 1.40 16.84
C LYS A 163 16.13 1.83 15.67
N SER A 164 16.68 2.10 14.48
CA SER A 164 15.87 2.47 13.32
C SER A 164 15.03 1.29 12.84
N GLU A 165 15.62 0.10 12.76
CA GLU A 165 14.91 -1.10 12.31
C GLU A 165 13.76 -1.48 13.24
N LEU A 166 13.96 -1.39 14.57
CA LEU A 166 12.89 -1.61 15.54
C LEU A 166 11.78 -0.56 15.42
N SER A 167 12.14 0.70 15.11
CA SER A 167 11.17 1.77 14.90
C SER A 167 10.34 1.53 13.64
N ILE A 168 10.97 1.10 12.54
CA ILE A 168 10.29 0.76 11.29
C ILE A 168 9.36 -0.44 11.51
N LEU A 169 9.84 -1.51 12.13
CA LEU A 169 9.02 -2.69 12.46
C LEU A 169 7.79 -2.29 13.29
N PHE A 170 7.97 -1.47 14.32
CA PHE A 170 6.87 -0.99 15.15
C PHE A 170 5.85 -0.18 14.34
N ILE A 171 6.31 0.73 13.49
CA ILE A 171 5.44 1.52 12.59
C ILE A 171 4.68 0.60 11.64
N LEU A 172 5.33 -0.42 11.06
CA LEU A 172 4.68 -1.35 10.13
C LEU A 172 3.66 -2.25 10.84
N ILE A 173 3.88 -2.66 12.10
CA ILE A 173 2.88 -3.38 12.89
C ILE A 173 1.67 -2.48 13.20
N LEU A 174 1.90 -1.23 13.60
CA LEU A 174 0.81 -0.28 13.84
C LEU A 174 0.03 0.03 12.57
N ALA A 175 0.72 0.25 11.45
CA ALA A 175 0.11 0.46 10.14
C ALA A 175 -0.64 -0.79 9.65
N SER A 176 -0.10 -1.99 9.92
CA SER A 176 -0.78 -3.27 9.68
C SER A 176 -2.13 -3.31 10.37
N TRP A 177 -2.17 -2.98 11.66
CA TRP A 177 -3.42 -2.87 12.41
C TRP A 177 -4.36 -1.78 11.86
N GLY A 178 -3.90 -0.53 11.72
CA GLY A 178 -4.77 0.59 11.33
C GLY A 178 -5.39 0.41 9.94
N ILE A 179 -4.58 0.04 8.95
CA ILE A 179 -5.06 -0.25 7.58
C ILE A 179 -5.93 -1.51 7.60
N GLY A 180 -5.54 -2.52 8.38
CA GLY A 180 -6.27 -3.78 8.49
C GLY A 180 -7.69 -3.59 9.04
N GLN A 181 -7.86 -2.75 10.06
CA GLN A 181 -9.18 -2.38 10.59
C GLN A 181 -10.04 -1.69 9.53
N ALA A 182 -9.47 -0.76 8.76
CA ALA A 182 -10.19 -0.11 7.66
C ALA A 182 -10.57 -1.10 6.55
N ALA A 183 -9.72 -2.08 6.27
CA ALA A 183 -9.98 -3.15 5.30
C ALA A 183 -11.12 -4.07 5.78
N GLU A 184 -11.14 -4.48 7.05
CA GLU A 184 -12.25 -5.29 7.59
C GLU A 184 -13.57 -4.53 7.54
N TYR A 185 -13.51 -3.24 7.79
CA TYR A 185 -14.69 -2.42 7.89
C TYR A 185 -15.29 -2.04 6.52
N THR A 186 -14.44 -1.67 5.56
CA THR A 186 -14.89 -1.24 4.22
C THR A 186 -14.94 -2.37 3.20
N GLN A 187 -14.22 -3.47 3.47
CA GLN A 187 -13.94 -4.57 2.56
C GLN A 187 -13.25 -4.12 1.25
N SER A 188 -12.56 -2.96 1.26
CA SER A 188 -11.96 -2.34 0.06
C SER A 188 -10.43 -2.35 0.07
N ILE A 189 -9.85 -2.89 -1.01
CA ILE A 189 -8.42 -2.76 -1.31
C ILE A 189 -8.06 -1.29 -1.56
N ILE A 190 -8.90 -0.53 -2.26
CA ILE A 190 -8.62 0.89 -2.55
C ILE A 190 -8.48 1.71 -1.26
N VAL A 191 -9.39 1.52 -0.30
CA VAL A 191 -9.32 2.20 1.00
C VAL A 191 -8.00 1.87 1.70
N SER A 192 -7.61 0.59 1.67
CA SER A 192 -6.34 0.13 2.24
C SER A 192 -5.15 0.81 1.56
N GLY A 193 -5.13 0.86 0.22
CA GLY A 193 -4.09 1.51 -0.57
C GLY A 193 -3.98 3.01 -0.28
N CYS A 194 -5.11 3.69 -0.10
CA CYS A 194 -5.13 5.11 0.25
C CYS A 194 -4.52 5.37 1.64
N LEU A 195 -4.78 4.50 2.61
CA LEU A 195 -4.17 4.62 3.94
C LEU A 195 -2.69 4.25 3.93
N HIS A 196 -2.30 3.24 3.14
CA HIS A 196 -0.91 2.85 2.94
C HIS A 196 -0.04 4.03 2.50
N ILE A 197 -0.48 4.78 1.49
CA ILE A 197 0.35 5.83 0.89
C ILE A 197 0.64 7.01 1.83
N ILE A 198 -0.08 7.14 2.95
CA ILE A 198 0.24 8.16 3.97
C ILE A 198 1.65 7.95 4.52
N GLY A 199 2.07 6.71 4.74
CA GLY A 199 3.44 6.40 5.15
C GLY A 199 4.47 6.83 4.10
N ASN A 200 4.16 6.59 2.81
CA ASN A 200 5.04 6.94 1.71
C ASN A 200 5.17 8.46 1.54
N ILE A 201 4.07 9.21 1.70
CA ILE A 201 4.06 10.68 1.66
C ILE A 201 4.97 11.25 2.77
N MET A 202 4.91 10.66 3.96
CA MET A 202 5.57 11.21 5.14
C MET A 202 7.05 10.83 5.23
N ALA A 203 7.40 9.56 4.98
CA ALA A 203 8.71 9.05 5.36
C ALA A 203 9.31 7.98 4.44
N PHE A 204 8.48 7.19 3.74
CA PHE A 204 8.97 5.95 3.12
C PHE A 204 9.24 6.03 1.61
N SER A 205 9.03 7.19 0.97
CA SER A 205 9.38 7.40 -0.44
C SER A 205 10.49 8.44 -0.61
N SER A 206 11.65 8.01 -1.11
CA SER A 206 12.78 8.89 -1.44
C SER A 206 12.41 9.93 -2.51
N LEU A 207 11.63 9.53 -3.51
CA LEU A 207 11.12 10.42 -4.56
C LEU A 207 10.30 11.57 -3.98
N ILE A 208 9.39 11.27 -3.05
CA ILE A 208 8.57 12.30 -2.41
C ILE A 208 9.42 13.18 -1.50
N LEU A 209 10.35 12.59 -0.74
CA LEU A 209 11.27 13.32 0.14
C LEU A 209 12.14 14.34 -0.62
N GLN A 210 12.53 14.03 -1.85
CA GLN A 210 13.33 14.90 -2.70
C GLN A 210 12.47 15.89 -3.50
N GLY A 211 11.29 15.47 -3.95
CA GLY A 211 10.43 16.25 -4.83
C GLY A 211 9.47 17.22 -4.13
N ILE A 212 9.19 17.02 -2.84
CA ILE A 212 8.24 17.85 -2.08
C ILE A 212 8.82 18.17 -0.70
N ASP A 213 8.80 19.45 -0.34
CA ASP A 213 9.25 19.91 0.96
C ASP A 213 8.38 19.37 2.11
N LEU A 214 8.82 19.57 3.35
CA LEU A 214 8.09 19.06 4.52
C LEU A 214 6.68 19.66 4.62
N ASN A 215 6.51 20.94 4.32
CA ASN A 215 5.22 21.62 4.41
C ASN A 215 4.21 21.07 3.40
N GLY A 216 4.63 20.86 2.15
CA GLY A 216 3.81 20.23 1.12
C GLY A 216 3.39 18.81 1.50
N ARG A 217 4.34 18.00 2.01
CA ARG A 217 4.05 16.64 2.46
C ARG A 217 3.07 16.59 3.63
N LEU A 218 3.26 17.44 4.63
CA LEU A 218 2.33 17.58 5.76
C LEU A 218 0.94 18.03 5.31
N THR A 219 0.87 18.93 4.34
CA THR A 219 -0.40 19.40 3.77
C THR A 219 -1.14 18.27 3.05
N ILE A 220 -0.45 17.55 2.16
CA ILE A 220 -1.04 16.43 1.41
C ILE A 220 -1.50 15.33 2.38
N ALA A 221 -0.62 14.89 3.29
CA ALA A 221 -0.93 13.84 4.25
C ALA A 221 -2.04 14.27 5.21
N GLY A 222 -1.98 15.48 5.77
CA GLY A 222 -2.96 15.99 6.73
C GLY A 222 -4.36 16.11 6.13
N ILE A 223 -4.49 16.69 4.93
CA ILE A 223 -5.79 16.79 4.25
C ILE A 223 -6.29 15.40 3.84
N SER A 224 -5.41 14.52 3.35
CA SER A 224 -5.78 13.14 2.98
C SER A 224 -6.31 12.37 4.19
N VAL A 225 -5.59 12.37 5.31
CA VAL A 225 -6.01 11.70 6.55
C VAL A 225 -7.34 12.25 7.04
N PHE A 226 -7.50 13.57 7.10
CA PHE A 226 -8.75 14.20 7.52
C PHE A 226 -9.93 13.77 6.63
N ALA A 227 -9.77 13.85 5.31
CA ALA A 227 -10.79 13.44 4.36
C ALA A 227 -11.10 11.94 4.46
N PHE A 228 -10.09 11.09 4.63
CA PHE A 228 -10.26 9.65 4.78
C PHE A 228 -11.01 9.29 6.06
N VAL A 229 -10.70 9.93 7.18
CA VAL A 229 -11.44 9.74 8.45
C VAL A 229 -12.90 10.15 8.28
N LEU A 230 -13.18 11.32 7.69
CA LEU A 230 -14.56 11.74 7.39
C LEU A 230 -15.30 10.72 6.52
N MET A 231 -14.63 10.21 5.48
CA MET A 231 -15.20 9.21 4.59
C MET A 231 -15.51 7.89 5.31
N LEU A 232 -14.65 7.45 6.22
CA LEU A 232 -14.87 6.24 7.05
C LEU A 232 -16.05 6.42 8.02
N VAL A 233 -16.19 7.59 8.64
CA VAL A 233 -17.34 7.92 9.52
C VAL A 233 -18.65 7.95 8.72
N VAL A 234 -18.64 8.56 7.51
CA VAL A 234 -19.81 8.55 6.63
C VAL A 234 -20.09 7.15 6.09
N TRP A 235 -19.07 6.31 5.94
CA TRP A 235 -19.22 4.88 5.62
C TRP A 235 -20.10 4.14 6.63
N GLU A 236 -19.94 4.46 7.92
CA GLU A 236 -20.63 3.80 9.04
C GLU A 236 -22.12 3.98 8.95
N LYS A 237 -22.51 5.25 8.85
CA LYS A 237 -23.91 5.66 8.81
C LYS A 237 -24.63 5.01 7.63
N SER A 238 -23.99 4.91 6.47
CA SER A 238 -24.59 4.27 5.29
C SER A 238 -24.82 2.77 5.49
N TYR A 239 -23.88 2.06 6.11
CA TYR A 239 -24.02 0.63 6.40
C TYR A 239 -25.18 0.38 7.36
N PHE A 240 -25.22 1.07 8.50
CA PHE A 240 -26.30 0.94 9.48
C PHE A 240 -27.68 1.31 8.91
N MET A 241 -27.78 2.39 8.13
CA MET A 241 -29.06 2.77 7.48
C MET A 241 -29.54 1.75 6.45
N SER A 242 -28.65 1.05 5.76
CA SER A 242 -29.01 0.01 4.79
C SER A 242 -29.47 -1.29 5.45
N TRP A 243 -28.95 -1.59 6.64
CA TRP A 243 -29.33 -2.76 7.42
C TRP A 243 -30.72 -2.61 8.04
N ASN A 244 -31.05 -1.44 8.58
CA ASN A 244 -32.36 -1.14 9.17
C ASN A 244 -33.52 -1.03 8.16
N ARG A 245 -33.25 -1.16 6.85
CA ARG A 245 -34.26 -1.14 5.77
C ARG A 245 -34.55 -2.53 5.19
N LYS A 246 -33.96 -3.59 5.74
CA LYS A 246 -34.24 -4.99 5.40
C LYS A 246 -34.97 -5.66 6.56
#